data_AF-A0A559SQL7-F1
#
_entry.id   AF-A0A559SQL7-F1
#
_cell.length_a   1.000
_cell.length_b   1.000
_cell.length_c   1.000
_cell.angle_alpha   90.00
_cell.angle_beta   90.00
_cell.angle_gamma   90.00
#
_symmetry.space_group_name_H-M   'P 1'
#
loop_
_entity.id
_entity.type
_entity.pdbx_description
1 polymer ?
#
loop_
_entity_poly.entity_id
_entity_poly.type
_entity_poly.pdbx_seq_one_letter_code
_entity_poly.pdbx_strand_id
1 'polypeptide(L)' 'MKKTTCAACDCELGPTAISVKLGGKTVEVCCEECAAALKEADAAATAATTGKN' A
#
# COMPACT_ATOMS: atom_id res chain seq x y z
N MET A 1 -3.38 -8.46 -20.80
CA MET A 1 -4.07 -8.25 -19.50
C MET A 1 -3.06 -7.60 -18.57
N LYS A 2 -3.35 -6.42 -18.00
CA LYS A 2 -2.43 -5.77 -17.05
C LYS A 2 -2.56 -6.52 -15.72
N LYS A 3 -1.52 -7.24 -15.34
CA LYS A 3 -1.46 -7.93 -14.04
C LYS A 3 -1.14 -6.89 -12.99
N THR A 4 -2.08 -6.61 -12.11
CA THR A 4 -1.79 -5.84 -10.89
C THR A 4 -0.94 -6.72 -9.99
N THR A 5 0.05 -6.13 -9.34
CA THR A 5 0.98 -6.83 -8.44
C THR A 5 0.93 -6.17 -7.07
N CYS A 6 1.26 -6.95 -6.04
CA CYS A 6 1.12 -6.52 -4.66
C CYS A 6 2.18 -5.45 -4.40
N ALA A 7 1.77 -4.27 -3.97
CA ALA A 7 2.72 -3.20 -3.67
C ALA A 7 3.68 -3.54 -2.50
N ALA A 8 3.38 -4.58 -1.72
CA ALA A 8 4.23 -5.03 -0.60
C ALA A 8 5.15 -6.20 -0.95
N CYS A 9 4.70 -7.14 -1.79
CA CYS A 9 5.39 -8.42 -2.03
C CYS A 9 5.55 -8.78 -3.51
N ASP A 10 5.07 -7.92 -4.41
CA ASP A 10 5.08 -8.11 -5.87
C ASP A 10 4.35 -9.35 -6.43
N CYS A 11 3.64 -10.10 -5.59
CA CYS A 11 2.79 -11.21 -6.02
C CYS A 11 1.63 -10.76 -6.91
N GLU A 12 1.19 -11.63 -7.82
CA GLU A 12 0.04 -11.36 -8.69
C GLU A 12 -1.23 -11.11 -7.87
N LEU A 13 -1.88 -9.98 -8.13
CA LEU A 13 -3.18 -9.66 -7.55
C LEU A 13 -4.28 -10.29 -8.37
N GLY A 14 -5.17 -10.95 -7.64
CA GLY A 14 -6.43 -11.46 -8.17
C GLY A 14 -7.58 -10.50 -7.93
N PRO A 15 -8.82 -10.93 -8.24
CA PRO A 15 -10.04 -10.17 -7.95
C PRO A 15 -10.29 -9.93 -6.46
N THR A 16 -9.53 -10.61 -5.59
CA THR A 16 -9.54 -10.47 -4.13
C THR A 16 -8.56 -9.41 -3.63
N ALA A 17 -7.98 -8.60 -4.53
CA ALA A 17 -7.08 -7.53 -4.16
C ALA A 17 -7.79 -6.49 -3.26
N ILE A 18 -7.04 -5.99 -2.28
CA ILE A 18 -7.53 -4.98 -1.34
C ILE A 18 -6.92 -3.65 -1.71
N SER A 19 -7.77 -2.65 -1.96
CA SER A 19 -7.33 -1.28 -2.24
C SER A 19 -7.07 -0.51 -0.94
N VAL A 20 -5.84 -0.03 -0.76
CA VAL A 20 -5.42 0.81 0.37
C VAL A 20 -4.93 2.17 -0.12
N LYS A 21 -5.30 3.23 0.60
CA LYS A 21 -4.90 4.59 0.29
C LYS A 21 -3.74 5.01 1.19
N LEU A 22 -2.62 5.37 0.58
CA LEU A 22 -1.34 5.72 1.21
C LEU A 22 -0.88 7.06 0.62
N GLY A 23 -0.68 8.08 1.45
CA GLY A 23 -0.13 9.37 1.01
C GLY A 23 -0.89 10.02 -0.17
N GLY A 24 -2.19 9.74 -0.32
CA GLY A 24 -3.04 10.22 -1.41
C GLY A 24 -3.04 9.35 -2.68
N LYS A 25 -2.21 8.31 -2.77
CA LYS A 25 -2.29 7.29 -3.82
C LYS A 25 -3.01 6.04 -3.35
N THR A 26 -3.81 5.44 -4.23
CA THR A 26 -4.40 4.13 -4.00
C THR A 26 -3.46 3.07 -4.56
N VAL A 27 -3.10 2.09 -3.73
CA VAL A 27 -2.34 0.91 -4.13
C VAL A 27 -3.12 -0.34 -3.74
N GLU A 28 -2.82 -1.46 -4.39
CA GLU A 28 -3.53 -2.70 -4.16
C GLU A 28 -2.58 -3.74 -3.54
N VAL A 29 -3.13 -4.57 -2.65
CA VAL A 29 -2.39 -5.66 -1.98
C VAL A 29 -3.11 -6.99 -2.06
N CYS A 30 -2.37 -8.08 -1.86
CA CYS A 30 -2.90 -9.44 -1.89
C CYS A 30 -3.58 -9.86 -0.58
N CYS A 31 -3.30 -9.22 0.56
CA CYS A 31 -3.88 -9.57 1.86
C CYS A 31 -3.87 -8.39 2.85
N GLU A 32 -4.61 -8.52 3.96
CA GLU A 32 -4.71 -7.49 5.01
C GLU A 32 -3.38 -7.20 5.69
N GLU A 33 -2.51 -8.20 5.86
CA GLU A 33 -1.17 -8.03 6.44
C GLU A 33 -0.31 -7.08 5.60
N CYS A 34 -0.32 -7.26 4.28
CA CYS A 34 0.35 -6.36 3.35
C CYS A 34 -0.22 -4.93 3.41
N ALA A 35 -1.55 -4.81 3.55
CA ALA A 35 -2.21 -3.51 3.71
C ALA A 35 -1.80 -2.84 5.01
N ALA A 36 -1.71 -3.58 6.11
CA ALA A 36 -1.30 -3.06 7.42
C ALA A 36 0.15 -2.58 7.37
N ALA A 37 1.08 -3.41 6.87
CA ALA A 37 2.48 -3.06 6.75
C ALA A 37 2.70 -1.79 5.91
N LEU A 38 2.01 -1.68 4.76
CA LEU A 38 2.08 -0.49 3.92
C LEU A 38 1.48 0.75 4.60
N LYS A 39 0.36 0.61 5.31
CA LYS A 39 -0.25 1.71 6.08
C LYS A 39 0.66 2.21 7.19
N GLU A 40 1.32 1.31 7.91
CA GLU A 40 2.26 1.69 8.97
C GLU A 40 3.48 2.42 8.39
N ALA A 41 4.04 1.92 7.28
CA ALA A 41 5.12 2.58 6.58
C ALA A 41 4.72 3.98 6.06
N ASP A 42 3.53 4.10 5.46
CA ASP A 42 2.98 5.38 4.99
C ASP A 42 2.71 6.36 6.13
N ALA A 43 2.16 5.88 7.25
CA ALA A 43 1.94 6.69 8.44
C ALA A 43 3.28 7.21 9.01
N ALA A 44 4.31 6.37 9.06
CA ALA A 44 5.65 6.76 9.47
C ALA A 44 6.28 7.77 8.50
N ALA A 45 6.15 7.55 7.19
CA ALA A 45 6.64 8.47 6.17
C ALA A 45 5.90 9.82 6.20
N THR A 46 4.58 9.80 6.36
CA THR A 46 3.75 11.02 6.49
C THR A 46 4.12 11.81 7.74
N ALA A 47 4.31 11.14 8.88
CA ALA A 47 4.76 11.75 10.12
C ALA A 47 6.17 12.37 10.00
N ALA A 48 7.08 11.72 9.27
CA ALA A 48 8.41 12.27 9.00
C ALA A 48 8.39 13.50 8.08
N THR A 49 7.39 13.60 7.19
CA THR A 49 7.32 14.69 6.20
C THR A 49 6.62 15.93 6.75
N THR A 50 5.65 15.79 7.66
CA THR A 50 4.96 16.94 8.29
C THR A 50 5.79 17.70 9.32
N GLY A 51 6.96 17.18 9.73
CA GLY A 51 7.86 17.83 10.69
C GLY A 51 8.96 18.69 10.06
N LYS A 52 8.98 18.85 8.73
CA LYS A 52 10.00 19.63 8.00
C LYS A 52 9.42 20.86 7.29
N ASN A 53 8.59 21.62 7.99
CA ASN A 53 8.13 22.96 7.61
C ASN A 53 8.45 23.95 8.72
#